data_AF-A0A936BC13-F1
#
_entry.id   AF-A0A936BC13-F1
#
_cell.length_a   1.000
_cell.length_b   1.000
_cell.length_c   1.000
_cell.angle_alpha   90.00
_cell.angle_beta   90.00
_cell.angle_gamma   90.00
#
_symmetry.space_group_name_H-M   'P 1'
#
loop_
_entity.id
_entity.type
_entity.pdbx_description
1 polymer ?
#
loop_
_entity_poly.entity_id
_entity_poly.type
_entity_poly.pdbx_seq_one_letter_code
_entity_poly.pdbx_strand_id
1 'polypeptide(L)'
;MFEYVARHYHHAENRYPLSHNLVTSHYVWPNSLSLDFLIYRRYEEQTRWEEFVKNCFQTARFQRPRRRANNFSKEVAPLLLLDEEFRAAHEQFKTKITLAKILLEQAIDHNLSFEVVLFDGWYLAQEFGRH
;
A
#
# COMPACT_ATOMS: atom_id res chain seq x y z
N MET A 1 18.93 1.73 -5.54
CA MET A 1 18.68 3.17 -5.27
C MET A 1 17.37 3.69 -5.86
N PHE A 2 16.84 3.10 -6.96
CA PHE A 2 15.56 3.50 -7.57
C PHE A 2 14.48 2.41 -7.48
N GLU A 3 14.60 1.47 -6.54
CA GLU A 3 13.59 0.43 -6.38
C GLU A 3 12.27 1.05 -5.92
N TYR A 4 11.18 0.65 -6.58
CA TYR A 4 9.82 1.12 -6.28
C TYR A 4 9.58 2.62 -6.48
N VAL A 5 10.40 3.30 -7.29
CA VAL A 5 10.08 4.63 -7.81
C VAL A 5 9.02 4.50 -8.89
N ALA A 6 7.92 5.24 -8.77
CA ALA A 6 6.87 5.30 -9.77
C ALA A 6 6.32 6.72 -9.93
N ARG A 7 5.44 6.88 -10.91
CA ARG A 7 4.70 8.13 -11.11
C ARG A 7 3.54 8.20 -10.11
N HIS A 8 3.64 9.10 -9.15
CA HIS A 8 2.58 9.34 -8.17
C HIS A 8 1.96 10.70 -8.40
N TYR A 9 0.63 10.81 -8.24
CA TYR A 9 -0.06 12.09 -8.44
C TYR A 9 0.27 13.05 -7.31
N HIS A 10 0.80 14.23 -7.66
CA HIS A 10 1.12 15.29 -6.71
C HIS A 10 0.01 16.34 -6.72
N HIS A 11 -0.86 16.31 -5.71
CA HIS A 11 -2.05 17.17 -5.64
C HIS A 11 -1.72 18.67 -5.66
N ALA A 12 -0.59 19.11 -5.07
CA ALA A 12 -0.23 20.53 -5.03
C ALA A 12 0.32 21.06 -6.35
N GLU A 13 0.86 20.19 -7.21
CA GLU A 13 1.49 20.59 -8.48
C GLU A 13 0.72 20.09 -9.71
N ASN A 14 -0.40 19.38 -9.49
CA ASN A 14 -1.26 18.80 -10.53
C ASN A 14 -0.47 18.03 -11.60
N ARG A 15 0.53 17.25 -11.20
CA ARG A 15 1.40 16.47 -12.10
C ARG A 15 1.80 15.13 -11.48
N TYR A 16 2.47 14.30 -12.28
CA TYR A 16 2.93 12.97 -11.89
C TYR A 16 4.46 12.88 -11.87
N PRO A 17 5.15 13.42 -10.83
CA PRO A 17 6.59 13.25 -10.70
C PRO A 17 6.96 11.79 -10.44
N LEU A 18 8.21 11.44 -10.75
CA LEU A 18 8.80 10.19 -10.26
C LEU A 18 9.14 10.36 -8.78
N SER A 19 8.58 9.51 -7.93
CA SER A 19 8.84 9.51 -6.49
C SER A 19 8.62 8.12 -5.89
N HIS A 20 8.97 7.98 -4.61
CA HIS A 20 8.49 6.88 -3.79
C HIS A 20 7.17 7.29 -3.12
N ASN A 21 6.31 6.32 -2.85
CA ASN A 21 5.14 6.50 -1.99
C ASN A 21 5.51 6.04 -0.59
N LEU A 22 5.62 6.97 0.36
CA LEU A 22 6.18 6.70 1.68
C LEU A 22 5.10 6.77 2.77
N VAL A 23 5.29 5.97 3.82
CA VAL A 23 4.69 6.19 5.14
C VAL A 23 5.83 6.62 6.06
N THR A 24 5.71 7.79 6.67
CA THR A 24 6.77 8.38 7.49
C THR A 24 6.29 8.57 8.93
N SER A 25 7.17 8.40 9.90
CA SER A 25 6.90 8.74 11.30
C SER A 25 7.73 9.95 11.73
N HIS A 26 7.10 10.80 12.53
CA HIS A 26 7.72 12.00 13.09
C HIS A 26 7.39 12.07 14.58
N TYR A 27 8.40 12.41 15.39
CA TYR A 27 8.23 12.72 16.80
C TYR A 27 8.13 14.23 16.96
N VAL A 28 7.12 14.71 17.69
CA VAL A 28 6.83 16.14 17.78
C VAL A 28 6.98 16.61 19.23
N TRP A 29 8.08 17.31 19.52
CA TRP A 29 8.32 17.98 20.81
C TRP A 29 9.58 18.85 20.77
N PRO A 30 9.53 20.16 21.07
CA PRO A 30 8.61 21.19 20.56
C PRO A 30 8.72 21.42 19.03
N ASN A 31 9.71 20.80 18.37
CA ASN A 31 9.86 20.75 16.92
C ASN A 31 9.57 19.34 16.39
N SER A 32 9.37 19.20 15.09
CA SER A 32 9.21 17.89 14.44
C SER A 32 10.57 17.26 14.12
N LEU A 33 10.78 16.04 14.58
CA LEU A 33 11.92 15.20 14.28
C LEU A 33 11.46 14.00 13.45
N SER A 34 12.00 13.82 12.25
CA SER A 34 11.75 12.61 11.46
C SER A 34 12.44 11.42 12.10
N LEU A 35 11.68 10.35 12.34
CA LEU A 35 12.19 9.14 12.97
C LEU A 35 12.60 8.11 11.92
N ASP A 36 11.64 7.67 11.11
CA ASP A 36 11.85 6.64 10.10
C ASP A 36 10.78 6.71 9.00
N PHE A 37 10.95 5.91 7.95
CA PHE A 37 10.00 5.76 6.86
C PHE A 37 9.97 4.34 6.30
N LEU A 38 8.81 3.95 5.78
CA LEU A 38 8.63 2.71 5.03
C LEU A 38 8.05 3.02 3.65
N ILE A 39 8.44 2.22 2.66
CA ILE A 39 7.91 2.31 1.30
C ILE A 39 6.54 1.62 1.26
N TYR A 40 5.53 2.35 0.84
CA TYR A 40 4.21 1.81 0.53
C TYR A 40 4.09 1.50 -0.96
N ARG A 41 3.77 0.25 -1.28
CA ARG A 41 3.42 -0.18 -2.64
C ARG A 41 1.92 -0.35 -2.73
N ARG A 42 1.29 0.19 -3.78
CA ARG A 42 -0.13 -0.06 -4.03
C ARG A 42 -0.36 -1.55 -4.26
N TYR A 43 -1.58 -2.02 -4.02
CA TYR A 43 -1.90 -3.43 -4.17
C TYR A 43 -1.59 -3.94 -5.59
N GLU A 44 -1.93 -3.15 -6.61
CA GLU A 44 -1.68 -3.46 -8.01
C GLU A 44 -0.19 -3.52 -8.34
N GLU A 45 0.62 -2.67 -7.70
CA GLU A 45 2.08 -2.64 -7.87
C GLU A 45 2.72 -3.84 -7.18
N GLN A 46 2.33 -4.13 -5.93
CA GLN A 46 2.84 -5.23 -5.14
C GLN A 46 2.56 -6.58 -5.82
N THR A 47 1.33 -6.77 -6.30
CA THR A 47 0.88 -8.02 -6.91
C THR A 47 1.18 -8.11 -8.41
N ARG A 48 1.68 -7.05 -9.05
CA ARG A 48 1.81 -6.94 -10.51
C ARG A 48 0.50 -7.31 -11.21
N TRP A 49 -0.62 -6.83 -10.66
CA TRP A 49 -1.98 -7.24 -11.02
C TRP A 49 -2.23 -7.29 -12.52
N GLU A 50 -1.85 -6.24 -13.25
CA GLU A 50 -2.07 -6.15 -14.70
C GLU A 50 -1.35 -7.24 -15.49
N GLU A 51 -0.15 -7.65 -15.07
CA GLU A 51 0.64 -8.70 -15.73
C GLU A 51 -0.02 -10.06 -15.53
N PHE A 52 -0.41 -10.37 -14.29
CA PHE A 52 -1.10 -11.62 -13.97
C PHE A 52 -2.46 -11.73 -14.64
N VAL A 53 -3.23 -10.62 -14.70
CA VAL A 53 -4.49 -10.57 -15.45
C VAL A 53 -4.25 -10.82 -16.94
N LYS A 54 -3.26 -10.16 -17.55
CA LYS A 54 -2.92 -10.36 -18.97
C LYS A 54 -2.56 -11.82 -19.24
N ASN A 55 -1.68 -12.41 -18.43
CA ASN A 55 -1.26 -13.80 -18.58
C ASN A 55 -2.43 -14.78 -18.40
N CYS A 56 -3.26 -14.58 -17.36
CA CYS A 56 -4.42 -15.43 -17.09
C CYS A 56 -5.38 -15.54 -18.30
N PHE A 57 -5.57 -14.44 -19.04
CA PHE A 57 -6.45 -14.39 -20.22
C PHE A 57 -5.75 -14.65 -21.55
N GLN A 58 -4.43 -14.50 -21.65
CA GLN A 58 -3.66 -14.81 -22.86
C GLN A 58 -3.40 -16.32 -22.99
N THR A 59 -3.10 -17.00 -21.89
CA THR A 59 -2.79 -18.44 -21.88
C THR A 59 -4.06 -19.32 -21.96
N ALA A 60 -5.20 -18.75 -22.35
CA ALA A 60 -6.49 -19.43 -22.54
C ALA A 60 -7.02 -20.23 -21.33
N ARG A 61 -6.58 -19.92 -20.09
CA ARG A 61 -7.10 -20.59 -18.89
C ARG A 61 -8.57 -20.23 -18.63
N PHE A 62 -8.99 -19.02 -19.01
CA PHE A 62 -10.36 -18.54 -18.83
C PHE A 62 -10.79 -17.57 -19.96
N GLN A 63 -12.10 -17.50 -20.24
CA GLN A 63 -12.65 -16.51 -21.15
C GLN A 63 -12.75 -15.14 -20.45
N ARG A 64 -12.44 -14.05 -21.18
CA ARG A 64 -12.62 -12.68 -20.65
C ARG A 64 -14.09 -12.44 -20.26
N PRO A 65 -14.38 -12.00 -19.03
CA PRO A 65 -15.71 -11.58 -18.63
C PRO A 65 -16.27 -10.51 -19.59
N ARG A 66 -17.53 -10.68 -20.02
CA ARG A 66 -18.23 -9.75 -20.92
C ARG A 66 -18.81 -8.52 -20.19
N ARG A 67 -18.74 -8.43 -18.87
CA ARG A 67 -19.41 -7.40 -18.05
C ARG A 67 -18.50 -6.24 -17.66
N ARG A 68 -19.14 -5.10 -17.36
CA ARG A 68 -18.53 -3.79 -17.01
C ARG A 68 -17.43 -3.92 -15.94
N ALA A 69 -16.41 -3.07 -16.06
CA ALA A 69 -15.18 -3.04 -15.27
C ALA A 69 -15.36 -3.17 -13.74
N ASN A 70 -16.46 -2.67 -13.17
CA ASN A 70 -16.67 -2.66 -11.71
C ASN A 70 -16.79 -4.06 -11.06
N ASN A 71 -17.23 -5.08 -11.80
CA ASN A 71 -17.33 -6.46 -11.27
C ASN A 71 -16.16 -7.35 -11.73
N PHE A 72 -15.39 -6.91 -12.72
CA PHE A 72 -14.27 -7.67 -13.29
C PHE A 72 -13.24 -8.04 -12.23
N SER A 73 -12.82 -7.10 -11.39
CA SER A 73 -11.83 -7.38 -10.34
C SER A 73 -12.31 -8.39 -9.32
N LYS A 74 -13.61 -8.41 -9.00
CA LYS A 74 -14.19 -9.37 -8.04
C LYS A 74 -14.27 -10.78 -8.60
N GLU A 75 -14.52 -10.92 -9.90
CA GLU A 75 -14.58 -12.22 -10.58
C GLU A 75 -13.18 -12.78 -10.85
N VAL A 76 -12.20 -11.93 -11.14
CA VAL A 76 -10.83 -12.34 -11.50
C VAL A 76 -9.96 -12.59 -10.27
N ALA A 77 -10.15 -11.86 -9.17
CA ALA A 77 -9.32 -12.01 -7.97
C ALA A 77 -9.23 -13.45 -7.44
N PRO A 78 -10.33 -14.21 -7.30
CA PRO A 78 -10.26 -15.60 -6.85
C PRO A 78 -9.46 -16.51 -7.79
N LEU A 79 -9.51 -16.24 -9.10
CA LEU A 79 -8.76 -17.03 -10.10
C LEU A 79 -7.25 -16.77 -10.01
N LEU A 80 -6.85 -15.52 -9.77
CA LEU A 80 -5.43 -15.19 -9.59
C LEU A 80 -4.86 -15.78 -8.31
N LEU A 81 -5.65 -15.89 -7.24
CA LEU A 81 -5.20 -16.51 -5.97
C LEU A 81 -4.91 -18.02 -6.07
N LEU A 82 -5.31 -18.68 -7.17
CA LEU A 82 -4.90 -20.06 -7.45
C LEU A 82 -3.44 -20.16 -7.93
N ASP A 83 -2.87 -19.05 -8.43
CA ASP A 83 -1.47 -18.96 -8.82
C ASP A 83 -0.60 -18.72 -7.58
N GLU A 84 0.40 -19.57 -7.38
CA GLU A 84 1.26 -19.52 -6.19
C GLU A 84 2.10 -18.24 -6.12
N GLU A 85 2.57 -17.74 -7.26
CA GLU A 85 3.37 -16.51 -7.31
C GLU A 85 2.50 -15.29 -6.99
N PHE A 86 1.28 -15.25 -7.52
CA PHE A 86 0.32 -14.19 -7.20
C PHE A 86 -0.10 -14.25 -5.72
N ARG A 87 -0.38 -15.44 -5.17
CA ARG A 87 -0.74 -15.61 -3.75
C ARG A 87 0.38 -15.13 -2.83
N ALA A 88 1.63 -15.48 -3.10
CA ALA A 88 2.76 -15.01 -2.32
C ALA A 88 2.88 -13.47 -2.37
N ALA A 89 2.69 -12.86 -3.55
CA ALA A 89 2.71 -11.39 -3.67
C ALA A 89 1.52 -10.72 -2.95
N HIS A 90 0.35 -11.35 -2.96
CA HIS A 90 -0.85 -10.92 -2.22
C HIS A 90 -0.59 -10.92 -0.70
N GLU A 91 -0.03 -12.00 -0.17
CA GLU A 91 0.27 -12.13 1.27
C GLU A 91 1.34 -11.13 1.75
N GLN A 92 2.25 -10.72 0.87
CA GLN A 92 3.25 -9.70 1.18
C GLN A 92 2.69 -8.27 1.20
N PHE A 93 1.47 -8.03 0.69
CA PHE A 93 0.90 -6.70 0.66
C PHE A 93 0.68 -6.16 2.07
N LYS A 94 1.20 -4.96 2.33
CA LYS A 94 0.98 -4.23 3.57
C LYS A 94 0.19 -2.96 3.30
N THR A 95 -0.86 -2.76 4.09
CA THR A 95 -1.61 -1.49 4.08
C THR A 95 -0.77 -0.36 4.68
N LYS A 96 -1.13 0.90 4.41
CA LYS A 96 -0.51 2.04 5.08
C LYS A 96 -0.65 1.97 6.61
N ILE A 97 -1.77 1.47 7.11
CA ILE A 97 -2.01 1.27 8.55
C ILE A 97 -1.04 0.24 9.11
N THR A 98 -0.84 -0.88 8.40
CA THR A 98 0.13 -1.91 8.79
C THR A 98 1.55 -1.33 8.86
N LEU A 99 1.94 -0.53 7.86
CA LEU A 99 3.25 0.14 7.87
C LEU A 99 3.39 1.15 9.00
N ALA A 100 2.34 1.92 9.29
CA ALA A 100 2.33 2.87 10.40
C ALA A 100 2.46 2.19 11.77
N LYS A 101 1.83 1.02 11.95
CA LYS A 101 2.01 0.21 13.16
C LYS A 101 3.47 -0.26 13.33
N ILE A 102 4.11 -0.69 12.25
CA ILE A 102 5.54 -1.07 12.27
C ILE A 102 6.40 0.12 12.70
N LEU A 103 6.16 1.31 12.14
CA LEU A 103 6.89 2.53 12.54
C LEU A 103 6.65 2.91 14.01
N LEU A 104 5.45 2.66 14.52
CA LEU A 104 5.12 2.89 15.93
C LEU A 104 5.86 1.91 16.85
N GLU A 105 5.88 0.63 16.51
CA GLU A 105 6.63 -0.40 17.23
C GLU A 105 8.13 -0.04 17.27
N GLN A 106 8.71 0.39 16.14
CA GLN A 106 10.10 0.87 16.10
C GLN A 106 10.33 2.07 17.03
N ALA A 107 9.40 3.02 17.10
CA ALA A 107 9.52 4.17 18.00
C ALA A 107 9.52 3.74 19.48
N ILE A 108 8.70 2.76 19.83
CA ILE A 108 8.65 2.15 21.18
C ILE A 108 9.97 1.43 21.48
N ASP A 109 10.47 0.63 20.54
CA ASP A 109 11.75 -0.10 20.67
C ASP A 109 12.94 0.87 20.84
N HIS A 110 12.84 2.07 20.27
CA HIS A 110 13.81 3.15 20.45
C HIS A 110 13.62 3.96 21.75
N ASN A 111 12.74 3.52 22.66
CA ASN A 111 12.43 4.17 23.94
C ASN A 111 11.93 5.62 23.80
N LEU A 112 11.22 5.92 22.72
CA LEU A 112 10.56 7.22 22.58
C LEU A 112 9.29 7.25 23.44
N SER A 113 9.22 8.21 24.35
CA SER A 113 8.05 8.42 25.19
C SER A 113 7.08 9.37 24.50
N PHE A 114 5.86 8.93 24.25
CA PHE A 114 4.79 9.77 23.72
C PHE A 114 3.46 9.38 24.37
N GLU A 115 2.58 10.35 24.57
CA GLU A 115 1.25 10.11 25.13
C GLU A 115 0.19 9.92 24.03
N VAL A 116 0.41 10.54 22.86
CA VAL A 116 -0.56 10.59 21.77
C VAL A 116 0.12 10.25 20.45
N VAL A 117 -0.56 9.44 19.64
CA VAL A 117 -0.16 9.11 18.28
C VAL A 117 -1.19 9.70 17.33
N LEU A 118 -0.76 10.61 16.45
CA LEU A 118 -1.58 11.12 15.36
C LEU A 118 -1.24 10.37 14.08
N PHE A 119 -2.22 9.66 13.50
CA PHE A 119 -2.10 9.07 12.18
C PHE A 119 -2.79 9.96 11.14
N ASP A 120 -2.02 10.82 10.47
CA ASP A 120 -2.52 11.65 9.38
C ASP A 120 -2.47 10.88 8.05
N GLY A 121 -3.54 10.16 7.79
CA GLY A 121 -3.91 9.71 6.46
C GLY A 121 -5.29 10.29 6.15
N TRP A 122 -5.52 10.73 4.91
CA TRP A 122 -6.82 11.23 4.43
C TRP A 122 -7.96 10.19 4.41
N TYR A 123 -7.87 9.14 5.24
CA TYR A 123 -8.89 8.14 5.47
C TYR A 123 -9.05 7.95 6.98
N LEU A 124 -10.19 8.37 7.51
CA LEU A 124 -10.68 8.00 8.85
C LEU A 124 -10.77 6.47 8.92
N ALA A 125 -9.77 5.84 9.53
CA ALA A 125 -9.80 4.40 9.82
C ALA A 125 -10.55 4.19 11.14
N GLN A 126 -11.55 3.29 11.13
CA GLN A 126 -12.43 3.04 12.28
C GLN A 126 -11.66 2.50 13.49
N GLU A 127 -10.51 1.88 13.24
CA GLU A 127 -9.59 1.31 14.22
C GLU A 127 -8.97 2.34 15.17
N PHE A 128 -9.02 3.63 14.85
CA PHE A 128 -8.52 4.72 15.71
C PHE A 128 -9.65 5.50 16.43
N GLY A 129 -10.91 5.12 16.24
CA GLY A 129 -12.08 5.87 16.76
C GLY A 129 -12.73 5.31 18.03
N ARG A 130 -12.10 4.33 18.69
CA ARG A 130 -12.63 3.75 19.94
C ARG A 130 -11.53 3.73 21.01
N HIS A 131 -11.60 4.73 21.89
CA HIS A 131 -11.04 4.68 23.25
C HIS A 131 -12.20 4.67 24.24
#